data_AF-A0A7X3KYW6-F1
#
_entry.id   AF-A0A7X3KYW6-F1
#
_cell.length_a   1.000
_cell.length_b   1.000
_cell.length_c   1.000
_cell.angle_alpha   90.00
_cell.angle_beta   90.00
_cell.angle_gamma   90.00
#
_symmetry.space_group_name_H-M   'P 1'
#
loop_
_entity.id
_entity.type
_entity.pdbx_description
1 polymer ?
#
loop_
_entity_poly.entity_id
_entity_poly.type
_entity_poly.pdbx_seq_one_letter_code
_entity_poly.pdbx_strand_id
1 'polypeptide(L)'
;MLINNWGGISHKILVLHEYVNLFSGKSGSGKSTVMDAIQVVLYGSVSANFLNKAADDSKNKRSVLSYLRGAQKDGTVNREGMDFCSQIVMEIED
;
A
#
# COMPACT_ATOMS: atom_id res chain seq x y z
N MET A 1 -6.57 -10.06 -5.59
CA MET A 1 -6.44 -8.93 -4.63
C MET A 1 -6.95 -7.63 -5.25
N LEU A 2 -7.85 -6.94 -4.58
CA LEU A 2 -8.37 -5.61 -4.92
C LEU A 2 -7.71 -4.55 -4.03
N ILE A 3 -7.31 -3.43 -4.62
CA ILE A 3 -6.77 -2.27 -3.92
C ILE A 3 -7.51 -1.02 -4.44
N ASN A 4 -8.32 -0.42 -3.57
CA ASN A 4 -8.98 0.86 -3.79
C ASN A 4 -8.41 1.87 -2.81
N ASN A 5 -8.02 3.02 -3.35
CA ASN A 5 -7.61 4.19 -2.57
C ASN A 5 -6.50 3.92 -1.54
N TRP A 6 -5.33 3.49 -2.04
CA TRP A 6 -4.15 3.17 -1.22
C TRP A 6 -2.87 3.79 -1.79
N GLY A 7 -2.28 4.72 -1.05
CA GLY A 7 -1.18 5.56 -1.55
C GLY A 7 -1.60 6.28 -2.84
N GLY A 8 -0.73 6.21 -3.84
CA GLY A 8 -0.99 6.70 -5.20
C GLY A 8 -1.95 5.84 -6.03
N ILE A 9 -2.42 4.69 -5.51
CA ILE A 9 -3.31 3.78 -6.23
C ILE A 9 -4.76 4.21 -6.01
N SER A 10 -5.48 4.50 -7.10
CA SER A 10 -6.93 4.77 -7.07
C SER A 10 -7.73 3.47 -7.10
N HIS A 11 -7.47 2.63 -8.10
CA HIS A 11 -8.09 1.31 -8.27
C HIS A 11 -7.10 0.35 -8.94
N LYS A 12 -6.92 -0.83 -8.37
CA LYS A 12 -6.11 -1.89 -8.97
C LYS A 12 -6.63 -3.27 -8.57
N ILE A 13 -6.74 -4.15 -9.55
CA ILE A 13 -6.91 -5.59 -9.34
C ILE A 13 -5.58 -6.28 -9.67
N LEU A 14 -5.12 -7.12 -8.75
CA LEU A 14 -3.92 -7.94 -8.88
C LEU A 14 -4.34 -9.41 -8.79
N VAL A 15 -4.01 -10.18 -9.83
CA VAL A 15 -4.13 -11.64 -9.80
C VAL A 15 -2.80 -12.17 -9.27
N LEU A 16 -2.86 -12.92 -8.18
CA LEU A 16 -1.69 -13.58 -7.60
C LEU A 16 -1.59 -14.98 -8.19
N HIS A 17 -0.39 -15.33 -8.67
CA HIS A 17 -0.07 -16.68 -9.11
C HIS A 17 0.27 -17.56 -7.91
N GLU A 18 -0.01 -18.86 -8.03
CA GLU A 18 0.20 -19.88 -6.99
C GLU A 18 1.64 -19.90 -6.45
N TYR A 19 2.64 -19.79 -7.33
CA TYR A 19 4.04 -19.97 -6.93
C TYR A 19 4.78 -18.65 -6.70
N VAL A 20 5.00 -17.89 -7.78
CA VAL A 20 5.89 -16.73 -7.75
C VAL A 20 5.20 -15.52 -8.34
N ASN A 21 5.21 -14.44 -7.57
CA ASN A 21 4.74 -13.13 -7.99
C ASN A 21 5.90 -12.14 -7.97
N LEU A 22 6.40 -11.76 -9.14
CA LEU A 22 7.50 -10.81 -9.27
C LEU A 22 6.96 -9.38 -9.41
N PHE A 23 7.20 -8.55 -8.39
CA PHE A 23 6.92 -7.11 -8.46
C PHE A 23 8.15 -6.37 -9.00
N SER A 24 8.13 -6.03 -10.29
CA SER A 24 9.21 -5.31 -10.98
C SER A 24 8.82 -3.87 -11.37
N GLY A 25 9.83 -3.04 -11.66
CA GLY A 25 9.66 -1.65 -12.09
C GLY A 25 10.71 -0.71 -11.51
N LYS A 26 10.78 0.53 -12.02
CA LYS A 26 11.71 1.56 -11.54
C LYS A 26 11.45 1.95 -10.08
N SER A 27 12.43 2.54 -9.39
CA SER A 27 12.21 3.10 -8.06
C SER A 27 11.03 4.09 -8.07
N GLY A 28 10.19 4.07 -7.03
CA GLY A 28 8.97 4.88 -6.97
C GLY A 28 7.76 4.32 -7.73
N SER A 29 7.87 3.21 -8.46
CA SER A 29 6.76 2.62 -9.24
C SER A 29 5.62 2.01 -8.42
N GLY A 30 5.63 2.13 -7.09
CA GLY A 30 4.58 1.62 -6.21
C GLY A 30 4.71 0.16 -5.76
N LYS A 31 5.83 -0.54 -6.05
CA LYS A 31 6.07 -1.93 -5.59
C LYS A 31 5.91 -2.09 -4.07
N SER A 32 6.64 -1.28 -3.29
CA SER A 32 6.56 -1.32 -1.82
C SER A 32 5.17 -0.91 -1.31
N THR A 33 4.47 -0.03 -2.03
CA THR A 33 3.09 0.35 -1.69
C THR A 33 2.14 -0.84 -1.77
N VAL A 34 2.28 -1.69 -2.80
CA VAL A 34 1.49 -2.93 -2.92
C VAL A 34 1.89 -3.93 -1.84
N MET A 35 3.18 -4.12 -1.57
CA MET A 35 3.63 -5.02 -0.50
C MET A 35 3.12 -4.59 0.88
N ASP A 36 3.14 -3.30 1.18
CA ASP A 36 2.62 -2.75 2.43
C ASP A 36 1.10 -2.99 2.56
N ALA A 37 0.33 -2.91 1.46
CA ALA A 37 -1.10 -3.27 1.47
C ALA A 37 -1.32 -4.76 1.78
N ILE A 38 -0.49 -5.64 1.19
CA ILE A 38 -0.54 -7.08 1.48
C ILE A 38 -0.27 -7.34 2.97
N GLN A 39 0.75 -6.70 3.53
CA GLN A 39 1.10 -6.82 4.95
C GLN A 39 -0.03 -6.36 5.88
N VAL A 40 -0.72 -5.25 5.55
CA VAL A 40 -1.87 -4.77 6.35
C VAL A 40 -2.97 -5.84 6.42
N VAL A 41 -3.30 -6.47 5.28
CA VAL A 41 -4.34 -7.50 5.24
C VAL A 41 -3.90 -8.76 6.00
N LEU A 42 -2.68 -9.25 5.76
CA LEU A 42 -2.21 -10.50 6.38
C LEU A 42 -1.94 -10.38 7.87
N TYR A 43 -1.45 -9.22 8.34
CA TYR A 43 -1.19 -9.02 9.76
C TYR A 43 -2.41 -8.52 10.54
N GLY A 44 -3.45 -8.03 9.86
CA GLY A 44 -4.64 -7.47 10.51
C GLY A 44 -4.32 -6.30 11.45
N SER A 45 -3.26 -5.54 11.16
CA SER A 45 -2.75 -4.47 12.03
C SER A 45 -2.56 -3.18 11.25
N VAL A 46 -2.56 -2.05 11.97
CA VAL A 46 -2.27 -0.71 11.44
C VAL A 46 -0.97 -0.12 11.98
N SER A 47 -0.18 -0.93 12.68
CA SER A 47 1.11 -0.51 13.24
C SER A 47 2.10 -0.08 12.15
N ALA A 48 2.75 1.06 12.33
CA ALA A 48 3.77 1.53 11.39
C ALA A 48 5.04 0.67 11.38
N ASN A 49 5.21 -0.25 12.34
CA ASN A 49 6.44 -1.02 12.51
C ASN A 49 6.70 -2.03 11.38
N PHE A 50 5.68 -2.45 10.65
CA PHE A 50 5.83 -3.38 9.52
C PHE A 50 5.86 -2.69 8.15
N LEU A 51 5.37 -1.46 8.07
CA LEU A 51 5.29 -0.70 6.82
C LEU A 51 6.65 -0.22 6.35
N ASN A 52 6.89 -0.29 5.04
CA ASN A 52 8.04 0.29 4.37
C ASN A 52 9.39 -0.14 4.97
N LYS A 53 9.46 -1.36 5.54
CA LYS A 53 10.65 -1.90 6.22
C LYS A 53 11.92 -1.90 5.36
N ALA A 54 11.76 -2.06 4.05
CA ALA A 54 12.88 -2.06 3.12
C ALA A 54 13.49 -0.66 2.87
N ALA A 55 12.87 0.43 3.36
CA ALA A 55 13.31 1.79 3.05
C ALA A 55 14.30 2.40 4.05
N ASP A 56 14.61 1.75 5.19
CA ASP A 56 15.60 2.09 6.26
C ASP A 56 15.78 3.57 6.67
N ASP A 57 14.88 4.45 6.24
CA ASP A 57 15.00 5.88 6.41
C ASP A 57 14.06 6.31 7.52
N SER A 58 14.60 6.33 8.75
CA SER A 58 13.89 6.65 10.00
C SER A 58 13.08 7.95 9.96
N LYS A 59 13.41 8.87 9.04
CA LYS A 59 12.72 10.14 8.81
C LYS A 59 11.44 10.04 7.96
N ASN A 60 11.24 8.95 7.23
CA ASN A 60 10.14 8.75 6.28
C ASN A 60 9.27 7.53 6.63
N LYS A 61 9.00 7.33 7.93
CA LYS A 61 8.08 6.27 8.38
C LYS A 61 6.68 6.54 7.84
N ARG A 62 6.20 5.66 6.97
CA ARG A 62 4.83 5.70 6.46
C ARG A 62 3.89 5.08 7.48
N SER A 63 2.74 5.69 7.65
CA SER A 63 1.63 5.14 8.44
C SER A 63 0.53 4.64 7.50
N VAL A 64 -0.36 3.77 8.00
CA VAL A 64 -1.58 3.39 7.27
C VAL A 64 -2.38 4.64 6.86
N LEU A 65 -2.48 5.64 7.75
CA LEU A 65 -3.17 6.89 7.46
C LEU A 65 -2.54 7.66 6.29
N SER A 66 -1.20 7.68 6.20
CA SER A 66 -0.49 8.32 5.08
C SER A 66 -0.81 7.64 3.75
N TYR A 67 -0.96 6.31 3.75
CA TYR A 67 -1.39 5.57 2.57
C TYR A 67 -2.87 5.84 2.25
N LEU A 68 -3.77 5.78 3.22
CA LEU A 68 -5.20 6.06 3.02
C LEU A 68 -5.41 7.44 2.37
N ARG A 69 -4.76 8.47 2.91
CA ARG A 69 -4.83 9.84 2.37
C ARG A 69 -4.11 9.99 1.01
N GLY A 70 -3.23 9.06 0.66
CA GLY A 70 -2.40 9.17 -0.54
C GLY A 70 -1.34 10.25 -0.42
N ALA A 71 -0.70 10.37 0.75
CA ALA A 71 0.37 11.31 1.00
C ALA A 71 1.62 11.00 0.14
N GLN A 72 2.17 12.03 -0.48
CA GLN A 72 3.33 11.96 -1.35
C GLN A 72 4.55 12.65 -0.74
N LYS A 73 5.74 12.41 -1.33
CA LYS A 73 7.00 13.00 -0.83
C LYS A 73 7.08 14.51 -1.06
N ASP A 74 6.37 15.03 -2.05
CA ASP A 74 6.28 16.46 -2.36
C ASP A 74 5.29 17.21 -1.46
N GLY A 75 4.69 16.53 -0.48
CA GLY A 75 3.71 17.09 0.44
C GLY A 75 2.27 17.07 -0.09
N THR A 76 2.04 16.68 -1.34
CA THR A 76 0.69 16.55 -1.89
C THR A 76 -0.04 15.35 -1.30
N VAL A 77 -1.36 15.44 -1.25
CA VAL A 77 -2.23 14.40 -0.71
C VAL A 77 -3.38 14.16 -1.68
N ASN A 78 -3.45 12.97 -2.27
CA ASN A 78 -4.43 12.68 -3.33
C ASN A 78 -5.89 12.80 -2.90
N ARG A 79 -6.16 12.74 -1.59
CA ARG A 79 -7.52 12.74 -1.00
C ARG A 79 -7.66 13.84 0.05
N GLU A 80 -7.00 14.96 -0.15
CA GLU A 80 -7.13 16.13 0.72
C GLU A 80 -8.54 16.71 0.64
N GLY A 81 -9.13 17.03 1.81
CA GLY A 81 -10.40 17.76 1.88
C GLY A 81 -11.63 17.04 1.32
N MET A 82 -11.57 15.71 1.11
CA MET A 82 -12.68 14.94 0.59
C MET A 82 -12.92 13.65 1.39
N ASP A 83 -14.19 13.23 1.44
CA ASP A 83 -14.56 11.91 1.94
C ASP A 83 -14.18 10.84 0.92
N PHE A 84 -13.72 9.69 1.41
CA PHE A 84 -13.37 8.55 0.58
C PHE A 84 -13.56 7.23 1.32
N CYS A 85 -13.70 6.16 0.55
CA CYS A 85 -13.64 4.79 1.04
C CYS A 85 -12.36 4.13 0.51
N SER A 86 -11.66 3.37 1.35
CA SER A 86 -10.52 2.54 0.96
C SER A 86 -10.86 1.07 1.21
N GLN A 87 -10.48 0.21 0.27
CA GLN A 87 -10.73 -1.22 0.34
C GLN A 87 -9.46 -1.94 -0.10
N ILE A 88 -8.95 -2.82 0.77
CA ILE A 88 -7.89 -3.75 0.42
C ILE A 88 -8.44 -5.13 0.70
N VAL A 89 -8.64 -5.91 -0.37
CA VAL A 89 -9.29 -7.22 -0.29
C VAL A 89 -8.39 -8.25 -0.92
N MET A 90 -8.13 -9.34 -0.20
CA MET A 90 -7.37 -10.48 -0.69
C MET A 90 -8.20 -11.74 -0.48
N GLU A 91 -8.23 -12.58 -1.50
CA GLU A 91 -8.77 -13.93 -1.44
C GLU A 91 -7.60 -14.88 -1.17
N ILE A 92 -7.79 -15.80 -0.24
CA ILE A 92 -6.80 -16.80 0.17
C ILE A 92 -7.52 -18.14 0.09
N GLU A 93 -6.96 -19.05 -0.72
CA GLU A 93 -7.41 -20.45 -0.76
C GLU A 93 -6.82 -21.19 0.44
N ASP A 94 -7.59 -22.12 1.00
CA ASP A 94 -7.20 -23.00 2.12
C ASP A 94 -6.27 -24.13 1.66
#